data_AF-A0ABD2TAW6-F1
#
_entry.id   AF-A0ABD2TAW6-F1
#
_cell.length_a   1.000
_cell.length_b   1.000
_cell.length_c   1.000
_cell.angle_alpha   90.00
_cell.angle_beta   90.00
_cell.angle_gamma   90.00
#
_symmetry.space_group_name_H-M   'P 1'
#
loop_
_entity.id
_entity.type
_entity.pdbx_description
1 polymer ?
#
loop_
_entity_poly.entity_id
_entity_poly.type
_entity_poly.pdbx_seq_one_letter_code
_entity_poly.pdbx_strand_id
1 'polypeptide(L)'
;MSECPRSLSNQTKLRIRASLRKLWGERLKWKRSREKFFQSWAESIANAAKVGGSDQEELEWDSYDKIKREIALERLQLAAEKAKAKEITRIRAERAAQRKMERMQRLAQRRKEREEKQKVEGKTKRPRKRSKQEKEELAVAEELKLKAKLVKIQKKKSTLSHVCREHRRAWEKLDVSFIKTPQVQKTVSLADQIRAAKKRTGDVNGKAFSIASSDSQSIEVSAEAKFSTVETK
;
A
#
# COMPACT_ATOMS: atom_id res chain seq x y z
N MET A 1 -1.66 -16.20 -93.43
CA MET A 1 -0.64 -17.18 -92.98
C MET A 1 -0.01 -16.64 -91.71
N SER A 2 -0.52 -17.03 -90.55
CA SER A 2 0.03 -16.62 -89.25
C SER A 2 1.17 -17.57 -88.89
N GLU A 3 2.41 -17.14 -89.11
CA GLU A 3 3.59 -17.87 -88.68
C GLU A 3 3.63 -17.93 -87.14
N CYS A 4 3.50 -19.14 -86.59
CA CYS A 4 3.70 -19.37 -85.16
C CYS A 4 5.15 -19.04 -84.76
N PRO A 5 5.38 -18.42 -83.59
CA PRO A 5 6.74 -18.11 -83.14
C PRO A 5 7.58 -19.37 -83.01
N ARG A 6 8.76 -19.36 -83.65
CA ARG A 6 9.73 -20.46 -83.62
C ARG A 6 10.04 -20.84 -82.18
N SER A 7 9.73 -22.09 -81.82
CA SER A 7 9.91 -22.59 -80.46
C SER A 7 11.39 -22.63 -80.10
N LEU A 8 11.74 -21.93 -79.02
CA LEU A 8 13.13 -21.86 -78.56
C LEU A 8 13.62 -23.24 -78.08
N SER A 9 14.85 -23.61 -78.43
CA SER A 9 15.46 -24.87 -78.00
C SER A 9 15.55 -24.96 -76.47
N ASN A 10 15.46 -26.19 -75.94
CA ASN A 10 15.49 -26.42 -74.49
C ASN A 10 16.78 -25.90 -73.85
N GLN A 11 17.91 -26.00 -74.55
CA GLN A 11 19.20 -25.49 -74.08
C GLN A 11 19.17 -23.97 -73.89
N THR A 12 18.62 -23.21 -74.85
CA THR A 12 18.55 -21.74 -74.74
C THR A 12 17.56 -21.33 -73.65
N LYS A 13 16.43 -22.04 -73.50
CA LYS A 13 15.48 -21.82 -72.38
C LYS A 13 16.16 -22.00 -71.03
N LEU A 14 17.01 -23.02 -70.86
CA LEU A 14 17.76 -23.25 -69.63
C LEU A 14 18.78 -22.14 -69.36
N ARG A 15 19.50 -21.68 -70.38
CA ARG A 15 20.45 -20.55 -70.26
C ARG A 15 19.74 -19.26 -69.83
N ILE A 16 18.60 -18.95 -70.42
CA ILE A 16 17.77 -17.78 -70.04
C ILE A 16 17.27 -17.91 -68.60
N ARG A 17 16.78 -19.09 -68.20
CA ARG A 17 16.35 -19.33 -66.81
C ARG A 17 17.51 -19.16 -65.83
N ALA A 18 18.70 -19.66 -66.17
CA ALA A 18 19.88 -19.54 -65.33
C ALA A 18 20.36 -18.07 -65.21
N SER A 19 20.39 -17.31 -66.30
CA SER A 19 20.80 -15.90 -66.28
C SER A 19 19.81 -15.04 -65.49
N LEU A 20 18.50 -15.25 -65.69
CA LEU A 20 17.47 -14.56 -64.90
C LEU A 20 17.61 -14.89 -63.42
N ARG A 21 17.79 -16.16 -63.04
CA ARG A 21 17.96 -16.54 -61.64
C ARG A 21 19.16 -15.87 -61.00
N LYS A 22 20.29 -15.76 -61.72
CA LYS A 22 21.47 -15.01 -61.26
C LYS A 22 21.15 -13.53 -61.05
N LEU A 23 20.53 -12.88 -62.02
CA LEU A 23 20.19 -11.46 -61.95
C LEU A 23 19.23 -11.16 -60.78
N TRP A 24 18.17 -11.96 -60.61
CA TRP A 24 17.25 -11.83 -59.48
C TRP A 24 17.93 -12.10 -58.14
N GLY A 25 18.86 -13.07 -58.10
CA GLY A 25 19.68 -13.34 -56.91
C GLY A 25 20.54 -12.14 -56.51
N GLU A 26 21.25 -11.53 -57.46
CA GLU A 26 22.06 -10.33 -57.20
C GLU A 26 21.20 -9.14 -56.78
N ARG A 27 20.07 -8.92 -57.46
CA ARG A 27 19.12 -7.85 -57.08
C ARG A 27 18.59 -8.02 -55.66
N LEU A 28 18.31 -9.26 -55.24
CA LEU A 28 17.85 -9.56 -53.90
C LEU A 28 18.96 -9.33 -52.85
N LYS A 29 20.20 -9.71 -53.15
CA LYS A 29 21.35 -9.43 -52.28
C LYS A 29 21.55 -7.92 -52.10
N TRP A 30 21.50 -7.16 -53.18
CA TRP A 30 21.61 -5.70 -53.14
C TRP A 30 20.49 -5.09 -52.29
N LYS A 31 19.24 -5.50 -52.51
CA LYS A 31 18.09 -5.04 -51.72
C LYS A 31 18.27 -5.31 -50.23
N ARG A 32 18.69 -6.53 -49.86
CA ARG A 32 18.94 -6.91 -48.46
C ARG A 32 20.08 -6.13 -47.83
N SER A 33 21.17 -5.91 -48.57
CA SER A 33 22.33 -5.16 -48.08
C SER A 33 21.99 -3.68 -47.88
N ARG A 34 21.22 -3.10 -48.81
CA ARG A 34 20.69 -1.74 -48.70
C ARG A 34 19.77 -1.57 -47.50
N GLU A 35 18.87 -2.53 -47.27
CA GLU A 35 17.98 -2.52 -46.10
C GLU A 35 18.77 -2.57 -44.80
N LYS A 36 19.74 -3.48 -44.70
CA LYS A 36 20.65 -3.57 -43.53
C LYS A 36 21.42 -2.27 -43.32
N PHE A 37 21.93 -1.66 -44.38
CA PHE A 37 22.62 -0.38 -44.30
C PHE A 37 21.70 0.72 -43.74
N PHE A 38 20.47 0.83 -44.23
CA PHE A 38 19.52 1.81 -43.71
C PHE A 38 19.12 1.53 -42.26
N GLN A 39 18.97 0.27 -41.87
CA GLN A 39 18.70 -0.10 -40.48
C GLN A 39 19.87 0.32 -39.58
N SER A 40 21.10 -0.05 -39.92
CA SER A 40 22.28 0.35 -39.15
C SER A 40 22.51 1.86 -39.13
N TRP A 41 22.20 2.55 -40.23
CA TRP A 41 22.27 4.01 -40.28
C TRP A 41 21.21 4.67 -39.38
N ALA A 42 19.97 4.17 -39.41
CA ALA A 42 18.91 4.64 -38.53
C ALA A 42 19.22 4.36 -37.05
N GLU A 43 19.77 3.18 -36.74
CA GLU A 43 20.24 2.83 -35.40
C GLU A 43 21.38 3.75 -34.95
N SER A 44 22.35 4.04 -35.83
CA SER A 44 23.44 4.97 -35.54
C SER A 44 22.93 6.37 -35.22
N ILE A 45 21.96 6.87 -35.98
CA ILE A 45 21.33 8.17 -35.72
C ILE A 45 20.53 8.13 -34.42
N ALA A 46 19.75 7.08 -34.18
CA ALA A 46 18.98 6.93 -32.96
C ALA A 46 19.88 6.89 -31.73
N ASN A 47 21.00 6.18 -31.79
CA ASN A 47 21.98 6.11 -30.72
C ASN A 47 22.67 7.47 -30.50
N ALA A 48 23.11 8.14 -31.57
CA ALA A 48 23.68 9.48 -31.46
C ALA A 48 22.68 10.49 -30.86
N ALA A 49 21.40 10.39 -31.24
CA ALA A 49 20.33 11.22 -30.69
C ALA A 49 19.98 10.90 -29.23
N LYS A 50 20.24 9.66 -28.76
CA LYS A 50 20.10 9.29 -27.35
C LYS A 50 21.22 9.87 -26.48
N VAL A 51 22.47 9.80 -26.96
CA VAL A 51 23.63 10.32 -26.22
C VAL A 51 23.66 11.85 -26.23
N GLY A 52 23.21 12.49 -27.32
CA GLY A 52 23.30 13.95 -27.46
C GLY A 52 24.69 14.40 -27.94
N GLY A 53 24.87 15.71 -28.12
CA GLY A 53 26.18 16.29 -28.40
C GLY A 53 27.10 16.26 -27.18
N SER A 54 28.41 16.50 -27.36
CA SER A 54 29.41 16.52 -26.28
C SER A 54 29.06 17.45 -25.11
N ASP A 55 28.26 18.48 -25.39
CA ASP A 55 27.91 19.55 -24.46
C ASP A 55 26.41 19.49 -24.06
N GLN A 56 25.70 18.43 -24.43
CA GLN A 56 24.30 18.20 -24.10
C GLN A 56 24.15 17.00 -23.15
N GLU A 57 23.25 17.14 -22.19
CA GLU A 57 22.89 16.08 -21.24
C GLU A 57 22.17 14.93 -21.96
N GLU A 58 22.54 13.68 -21.66
CA GLU A 58 21.93 12.49 -22.24
C GLU A 58 20.41 12.50 -22.00
N LEU A 59 19.63 12.67 -23.07
CA LEU A 59 18.20 12.77 -22.94
C LEU A 59 17.61 11.36 -22.90
N GLU A 60 17.09 10.97 -21.73
CA GLU A 60 16.45 9.66 -21.54
C GLU A 60 15.08 9.57 -22.26
N TRP A 61 15.10 9.45 -23.58
CA TRP A 61 13.90 9.31 -24.42
C TRP A 61 13.01 8.13 -24.02
N ASP A 62 13.60 7.08 -23.42
CA ASP A 62 12.89 5.89 -22.96
C ASP A 62 12.38 5.99 -21.51
N SER A 63 12.52 7.17 -20.86
CA SER A 63 12.16 7.39 -19.45
C SER A 63 10.70 7.03 -19.16
N TYR A 64 9.77 7.38 -20.05
CA TYR A 64 8.36 7.03 -19.91
C TYR A 64 8.13 5.52 -19.85
N ASP A 65 8.79 4.74 -20.72
CA ASP A 65 8.66 3.29 -20.73
C ASP A 65 9.38 2.63 -19.55
N LYS A 66 10.48 3.22 -19.05
CA LYS A 66 11.11 2.81 -17.80
C LYS A 66 10.15 2.96 -16.62
N ILE A 67 9.56 4.15 -16.46
CA ILE A 67 8.60 4.45 -15.39
C ILE A 67 7.38 3.54 -15.49
N LYS A 68 6.86 3.30 -16.70
CA LYS A 68 5.73 2.40 -16.92
C LYS A 68 6.03 0.96 -16.50
N ARG A 69 7.24 0.47 -16.78
CA ARG A 69 7.70 -0.86 -16.32
C ARG A 69 7.84 -0.90 -14.80
N GLU A 70 8.40 0.13 -14.20
CA GLU A 70 8.55 0.23 -12.74
C GLU A 70 7.20 0.22 -12.02
N ILE A 71 6.24 1.05 -12.46
CA ILE A 71 4.88 1.06 -11.93
C ILE A 71 4.21 -0.32 -12.05
N ALA A 72 4.44 -1.04 -13.17
CA ALA A 72 3.90 -2.38 -13.35
C ALA A 72 4.49 -3.38 -12.34
N LEU A 73 5.81 -3.28 -12.07
CA LEU A 73 6.49 -4.10 -11.08
C LEU A 73 6.01 -3.81 -9.66
N GLU A 74 5.89 -2.54 -9.28
CA GLU A 74 5.37 -2.14 -7.96
C GLU A 74 3.95 -2.67 -7.73
N ARG A 75 3.07 -2.57 -8.75
CA ARG A 75 1.71 -3.12 -8.67
C ARG A 75 1.70 -4.63 -8.44
N LEU A 76 2.61 -5.35 -9.10
CA LEU A 76 2.74 -6.79 -8.95
C LEU A 76 3.24 -7.17 -7.56
N GLN A 77 4.23 -6.44 -7.03
CA GLN A 77 4.73 -6.62 -5.67
C GLN A 77 3.64 -6.36 -4.62
N LEU A 78 2.92 -5.24 -4.73
CA LEU A 78 1.82 -4.89 -3.83
C LEU A 78 0.71 -5.96 -3.83
N ALA A 79 0.36 -6.48 -5.01
CA ALA A 79 -0.61 -7.57 -5.13
C ALA A 79 -0.13 -8.84 -4.41
N ALA A 80 1.15 -9.20 -4.56
CA ALA A 80 1.75 -10.36 -3.90
C ALA A 80 1.79 -10.19 -2.37
N GLU A 81 2.18 -9.03 -1.86
CA GLU A 81 2.18 -8.73 -0.43
C GLU A 81 0.77 -8.78 0.16
N LYS A 82 -0.21 -8.22 -0.54
CA LYS A 82 -1.62 -8.27 -0.12
C LYS A 82 -2.13 -9.71 -0.05
N ALA A 83 -1.74 -10.57 -1.00
CA ALA A 83 -2.10 -11.98 -0.98
C ALA A 83 -1.45 -12.70 0.22
N LYS A 84 -0.15 -12.48 0.48
CA LYS A 84 0.56 -13.02 1.64
C LYS A 84 -0.08 -12.58 2.96
N ALA A 85 -0.40 -11.29 3.08
CA ALA A 85 -1.05 -10.74 4.26
C ALA A 85 -2.41 -11.41 4.52
N LYS A 86 -3.25 -11.56 3.49
CA LYS A 86 -4.52 -12.28 3.59
C LYS A 86 -4.32 -13.71 4.09
N GLU A 87 -3.35 -14.44 3.54
CA GLU A 87 -3.09 -15.82 3.96
C GLU A 87 -2.65 -15.90 5.42
N ILE A 88 -1.76 -15.00 5.85
CA ILE A 88 -1.35 -14.92 7.26
C ILE A 88 -2.55 -14.64 8.17
N THR A 89 -3.44 -13.72 7.77
CA THR A 89 -4.66 -13.44 8.56
C THR A 89 -5.59 -14.65 8.63
N ARG A 90 -5.73 -15.41 7.53
CA ARG A 90 -6.53 -16.63 7.48
C ARG A 90 -5.98 -17.70 8.43
N ILE A 91 -4.68 -17.98 8.37
CA ILE A 91 -4.02 -18.95 9.26
C ILE A 91 -4.16 -18.54 10.73
N ARG A 92 -4.03 -17.24 11.05
CA ARG A 92 -4.22 -16.75 12.42
C ARG A 92 -5.66 -16.94 12.90
N ALA A 93 -6.65 -16.65 12.05
CA ALA A 93 -8.06 -16.84 12.38
C ALA A 93 -8.38 -18.31 12.62
N GLU A 94 -7.87 -19.21 11.78
CA GLU A 94 -8.06 -20.66 11.93
C GLU A 94 -7.46 -21.17 13.25
N ARG A 95 -6.21 -20.81 13.55
CA ARG A 95 -5.57 -21.17 14.84
C ARG A 95 -6.35 -20.64 16.04
N ALA A 96 -6.91 -19.44 15.95
CA ALA A 96 -7.73 -18.88 17.01
C ALA A 96 -9.06 -19.66 17.19
N ALA A 97 -9.69 -20.09 16.09
CA ALA A 97 -10.88 -20.93 16.13
C ALA A 97 -10.58 -22.32 16.74
N GLN A 98 -9.48 -22.96 16.32
CA GLN A 98 -9.03 -24.24 16.89
C GLN A 98 -8.80 -24.15 18.41
N ARG A 99 -8.11 -23.11 18.87
CA ARG A 99 -7.92 -22.85 20.32
C ARG A 99 -9.23 -22.67 21.07
N LYS A 100 -10.23 -22.00 20.47
CA LYS A 100 -11.56 -21.84 21.08
C LYS A 100 -12.29 -23.17 21.16
N MET A 101 -12.27 -23.96 20.10
CA MET A 101 -12.84 -25.31 20.08
C MET A 101 -12.21 -26.20 21.16
N GLU A 102 -10.89 -26.23 21.25
CA GLU A 102 -10.17 -27.02 22.25
C GLU A 102 -10.53 -26.59 23.68
N ARG A 103 -10.61 -25.27 23.95
CA ARG A 103 -11.06 -24.75 25.24
C ARG A 103 -12.49 -25.20 25.57
N MET A 104 -13.40 -25.16 24.59
CA MET A 104 -14.77 -25.61 24.77
C MET A 104 -14.86 -27.11 25.04
N GLN A 105 -14.07 -27.93 24.32
CA GLN A 105 -13.98 -29.36 24.55
C GLN A 105 -13.47 -29.69 25.96
N ARG A 106 -12.38 -29.06 26.40
CA ARG A 106 -11.85 -29.21 27.77
C ARG A 106 -12.88 -28.81 28.83
N LEU A 107 -13.64 -27.74 28.57
CA LEU A 107 -14.67 -27.25 29.50
C LEU A 107 -15.86 -28.22 29.57
N ALA A 108 -16.25 -28.80 28.43
CA ALA A 108 -17.28 -29.85 28.37
C ALA A 108 -16.84 -31.13 29.10
N GLN A 109 -15.59 -31.58 28.91
CA GLN A 109 -15.02 -32.70 29.67
C GLN A 109 -15.05 -32.44 31.17
N ARG A 110 -14.58 -31.28 31.62
CA ARG A 110 -14.63 -30.88 33.04
C ARG A 110 -16.06 -30.83 33.60
N ARG A 111 -17.06 -30.49 32.78
CA ARG A 111 -18.47 -30.53 33.21
C ARG A 111 -18.95 -31.96 33.40
N LYS A 112 -18.62 -32.88 32.47
CA LYS A 112 -18.96 -34.32 32.60
C LYS A 112 -18.32 -34.94 33.83
N GLU A 113 -17.03 -34.70 34.07
CA GLU A 113 -16.33 -35.19 35.27
C GLU A 113 -16.98 -34.69 36.58
N ARG A 114 -17.43 -33.43 36.62
CA ARG A 114 -18.12 -32.88 37.79
C ARG A 114 -19.47 -33.54 38.01
N GLU A 115 -20.21 -33.79 36.94
CA GLU A 115 -21.50 -34.48 37.00
C GLU A 115 -21.34 -35.93 37.47
N GLU A 116 -20.33 -36.65 36.98
CA GLU A 116 -19.99 -37.99 37.45
C GLU A 116 -19.58 -37.99 38.92
N LYS A 117 -18.70 -37.06 39.35
CA LYS A 117 -18.32 -36.90 40.77
C LYS A 117 -19.53 -36.61 41.65
N GLN A 118 -20.48 -35.80 41.20
CA GLN A 118 -21.74 -35.56 41.92
C GLN A 118 -22.65 -36.79 41.95
N LYS A 119 -22.70 -37.61 40.91
CA LYS A 119 -23.44 -38.88 40.93
C LYS A 119 -22.81 -39.91 41.88
N VAL A 120 -21.48 -39.89 42.02
CA VAL A 120 -20.73 -40.74 42.96
C VAL A 120 -20.89 -40.24 44.41
N GLU A 121 -20.73 -38.94 44.67
CA GLU A 121 -20.95 -38.34 46.00
C GLU A 121 -22.42 -38.30 46.43
N GLY A 122 -23.36 -38.15 45.49
CA GLY A 122 -24.80 -38.14 45.75
C GLY A 122 -25.33 -39.49 46.24
N LYS A 123 -24.60 -40.59 45.98
CA LYS A 123 -24.89 -41.90 46.55
C LYS A 123 -24.35 -42.08 47.97
N THR A 124 -23.37 -41.28 48.40
CA THR A 124 -22.71 -41.40 49.73
C THR A 124 -23.10 -40.29 50.72
N LYS A 125 -23.60 -39.14 50.29
CA LYS A 125 -24.04 -38.06 51.18
C LYS A 125 -25.57 -37.99 51.24
N ARG A 126 -26.15 -38.62 52.28
CA ARG A 126 -27.51 -38.27 52.72
C ARG A 126 -27.52 -36.78 53.09
N PRO A 127 -28.49 -35.98 52.62
CA PRO A 127 -28.65 -34.63 53.15
C PRO A 127 -28.99 -34.76 54.63
N ARG A 128 -28.07 -34.31 55.50
CA ARG A 128 -28.34 -34.20 56.93
C ARG A 128 -29.48 -33.19 57.06
N LYS A 129 -30.69 -33.68 57.35
CA LYS A 129 -31.85 -32.82 57.62
C LYS A 129 -31.48 -31.98 58.84
N ARG A 130 -31.10 -30.72 58.60
CA ARG A 130 -30.95 -29.72 59.65
C ARG A 130 -32.27 -29.65 60.42
N SER A 131 -32.19 -29.65 61.75
CA SER A 131 -33.36 -29.49 62.62
C SER A 131 -34.05 -28.14 62.29
N LYS A 132 -35.33 -27.99 62.64
CA LYS A 132 -36.06 -26.72 62.40
C LYS A 132 -35.30 -25.52 62.97
N GLN A 133 -34.71 -25.69 64.15
CA GLN A 133 -33.94 -24.66 64.85
C GLN A 133 -32.68 -24.22 64.09
N GLU A 134 -31.88 -25.16 63.56
CA GLU A 134 -30.71 -24.80 62.75
C GLU A 134 -31.08 -24.04 61.46
N LYS A 135 -32.27 -24.32 60.89
CA LYS A 135 -32.74 -23.59 59.70
C LYS A 135 -33.14 -22.15 60.05
N GLU A 136 -33.76 -21.95 61.20
CA GLU A 136 -34.12 -20.63 61.72
C GLU A 136 -32.86 -19.83 62.08
N GLU A 137 -31.89 -20.41 62.78
CA GLU A 137 -30.63 -19.74 63.11
C GLU A 137 -29.85 -19.31 61.87
N LEU A 138 -29.83 -20.15 60.82
CA LEU A 138 -29.20 -19.79 59.55
C LEU A 138 -29.98 -18.72 58.80
N ALA A 139 -31.32 -18.75 58.84
CA ALA A 139 -32.16 -17.71 58.25
C ALA A 139 -31.91 -16.37 58.95
N VAL A 140 -31.81 -16.36 60.27
CA VAL A 140 -31.45 -15.18 61.07
C VAL A 140 -30.03 -14.70 60.74
N ALA A 141 -29.06 -15.61 60.64
CA ALA A 141 -27.69 -15.26 60.28
C ALA A 141 -27.60 -14.66 58.85
N GLU A 142 -28.35 -15.20 57.89
CA GLU A 142 -28.44 -14.63 56.54
C GLU A 142 -29.17 -13.28 56.54
N GLU A 143 -30.24 -13.12 57.31
CA GLU A 143 -30.94 -11.85 57.47
C GLU A 143 -30.00 -10.77 58.05
N LEU A 144 -29.20 -11.12 59.07
CA LEU A 144 -28.19 -10.23 59.64
C LEU A 144 -27.10 -9.84 58.62
N LYS A 145 -26.63 -10.78 57.79
CA LYS A 145 -25.69 -10.49 56.69
C LYS A 145 -26.31 -9.58 55.63
N LEU A 146 -27.58 -9.79 55.29
CA LEU A 146 -28.31 -8.96 54.34
C LEU A 146 -28.51 -7.54 54.87
N LYS A 147 -28.92 -7.39 56.14
CA LYS A 147 -29.01 -6.10 56.83
C LYS A 147 -27.66 -5.38 56.83
N ALA A 148 -26.55 -6.07 57.15
CA ALA A 148 -25.21 -5.49 57.10
C ALA A 148 -24.80 -5.05 55.68
N LYS A 149 -25.15 -5.81 54.64
CA LYS A 149 -24.91 -5.42 53.24
C LYS A 149 -25.75 -4.22 52.82
N LEU A 150 -27.01 -4.13 53.23
CA LEU A 150 -27.89 -2.99 52.96
C LEU A 150 -27.36 -1.71 53.60
N VAL A 151 -26.90 -1.78 54.85
CA VAL A 151 -26.26 -0.64 55.53
C VAL A 151 -24.98 -0.21 54.79
N LYS A 152 -24.16 -1.15 54.32
CA LYS A 152 -22.98 -0.83 53.48
C LYS A 152 -23.37 -0.14 52.17
N ILE A 153 -24.46 -0.55 51.53
CA ILE A 153 -24.96 0.07 50.30
C ILE A 153 -25.49 1.48 50.57
N GLN A 154 -26.26 1.69 51.66
CA GLN A 154 -26.76 3.01 52.04
C GLN A 154 -25.61 3.99 52.34
N LYS A 155 -24.58 3.54 53.07
CA LYS A 155 -23.37 4.34 53.31
C LYS A 155 -22.64 4.71 52.02
N LYS A 156 -22.49 3.77 51.08
CA LYS A 156 -21.90 4.02 49.75
C LYS A 156 -22.72 4.96 48.87
N LYS A 157 -24.05 4.92 48.96
CA LYS A 157 -24.95 5.85 48.24
C LYS A 157 -24.85 7.28 48.79
N SER A 158 -24.70 7.44 50.11
CA SER A 158 -24.49 8.75 50.74
C SER A 158 -23.18 9.40 50.27
N THR A 159 -22.07 8.66 50.25
CA THR A 159 -20.79 9.18 49.75
C THR A 159 -20.83 9.48 48.25
N LEU A 160 -21.50 8.63 47.46
CA LEU A 160 -21.68 8.90 46.02
C LEU A 160 -22.55 10.15 45.77
N SER A 161 -23.57 10.40 46.60
CA SER A 161 -24.40 11.61 46.48
C SER A 161 -23.62 12.90 46.75
N HIS A 162 -22.59 12.86 47.60
CA HIS A 162 -21.72 14.00 47.86
C HIS A 162 -20.80 14.27 46.67
N VAL A 163 -20.20 13.22 46.10
CA VAL A 163 -19.34 13.28 44.91
C VAL A 163 -20.11 13.73 43.66
N CYS A 164 -21.36 13.27 43.48
CA CYS A 164 -22.22 13.73 42.38
C CYS A 164 -22.64 15.21 42.52
N ARG A 165 -22.76 15.72 43.76
CA ARG A 165 -23.07 17.14 44.02
C ARG A 165 -21.89 18.05 43.65
N GLU A 166 -20.66 17.58 43.86
CA GLU A 166 -19.42 18.24 43.46
C GLU A 166 -19.22 18.20 41.95
N HIS A 167 -19.45 17.04 41.32
CA HIS A 167 -19.30 16.89 39.87
C HIS A 167 -20.33 17.69 39.07
N ARG A 168 -21.52 17.98 39.64
CA ARG A 168 -22.54 18.83 39.00
C ARG A 168 -22.07 20.28 38.81
N ARG A 169 -21.29 20.84 39.73
CA ARG A 169 -20.79 22.23 39.65
C ARG A 169 -19.70 22.45 38.59
N ALA A 170 -18.98 21.39 38.20
CA ALA A 170 -17.89 21.49 37.24
C ALA A 170 -18.37 21.73 35.80
N TRP A 171 -19.51 21.15 35.41
CA TRP A 171 -20.09 21.32 34.06
C TRP A 171 -20.87 22.63 33.92
N GLU A 172 -21.33 23.22 35.03
CA GLU A 172 -22.03 24.51 35.07
C GLU A 172 -21.11 25.69 34.71
N LYS A 173 -19.78 25.49 34.75
CA LYS A 173 -18.75 26.46 34.35
C LYS A 173 -18.25 26.29 32.91
N LEU A 174 -18.85 25.40 32.12
CA LEU A 174 -18.51 25.29 30.71
C LEU A 174 -19.23 26.41 29.94
N ASP A 175 -18.45 27.38 29.48
CA ASP A 175 -18.93 28.51 28.71
C ASP A 175 -19.59 28.01 27.41
N VAL A 176 -20.89 28.26 27.27
CA VAL A 176 -21.74 27.79 26.15
C VAL A 176 -21.45 28.55 24.86
N SER A 177 -20.50 29.49 24.89
CA SER A 177 -20.09 30.37 23.79
C SER A 177 -19.54 29.61 22.57
N PHE A 178 -19.09 28.36 22.72
CA PHE A 178 -18.61 27.53 21.60
C PHE A 178 -19.73 26.83 20.80
N ILE A 179 -20.94 26.69 21.35
CA ILE A 179 -22.03 25.95 20.68
C ILE A 179 -22.77 26.85 19.67
N LYS A 180 -22.64 28.17 19.79
CA LYS A 180 -23.29 29.15 18.90
C LYS A 180 -22.46 29.51 17.66
N THR A 181 -21.55 28.66 17.18
CA THR A 181 -21.06 28.86 15.81
C THR A 181 -22.17 28.48 14.84
N PRO A 182 -22.67 29.42 14.02
CA PRO A 182 -23.63 29.10 12.98
C PRO A 182 -22.99 28.11 12.01
N GLN A 183 -23.83 27.24 11.45
CA GLN A 183 -23.52 26.18 10.49
C GLN A 183 -23.04 26.77 9.13
N VAL A 184 -21.99 27.57 9.13
CA VAL A 184 -21.49 28.35 7.97
C VAL A 184 -20.54 27.52 7.10
N GLN A 185 -20.15 26.31 7.52
CA GLN A 185 -19.27 25.44 6.72
C GLN A 185 -19.96 24.71 5.55
N LYS A 186 -21.21 25.05 5.21
CA LYS A 186 -21.94 24.46 4.06
C LYS A 186 -21.75 25.22 2.74
N THR A 187 -20.98 26.31 2.70
CA THR A 187 -20.82 27.12 1.48
C THR A 187 -19.57 26.79 0.66
N VAL A 188 -18.64 25.99 1.19
CA VAL A 188 -17.43 25.62 0.46
C VAL A 188 -17.61 24.21 -0.08
N SER A 189 -17.78 24.09 -1.39
CA SER A 189 -17.86 22.82 -2.09
C SER A 189 -16.70 21.91 -1.70
N LEU A 190 -16.94 20.62 -1.50
CA LEU A 190 -15.92 19.63 -1.14
C LEU A 190 -14.70 19.67 -2.09
N ALA A 191 -14.95 19.99 -3.37
CA ALA A 191 -13.90 20.17 -4.37
C ALA A 191 -12.95 21.32 -4.03
N ASP A 192 -13.46 22.40 -3.44
CA ASP A 192 -12.66 23.57 -3.05
C ASP A 192 -11.87 23.31 -1.77
N GLN A 193 -12.42 22.52 -0.85
CA GLN A 193 -11.70 22.05 0.34
C GLN A 193 -10.51 21.16 -0.03
N ILE A 194 -10.70 20.24 -0.98
CA ILE A 194 -9.63 19.37 -1.48
C ILE A 194 -8.54 20.20 -2.18
N ARG A 195 -8.93 21.21 -2.99
CA ARG A 195 -7.97 22.11 -3.64
C ARG A 195 -7.17 22.96 -2.64
N ALA A 196 -7.84 23.52 -1.63
CA ALA A 196 -7.19 24.33 -0.60
C ALA A 196 -6.23 23.51 0.27
N ALA A 197 -6.63 22.29 0.66
CA ALA A 197 -5.76 21.37 1.41
C ALA A 197 -4.51 21.01 0.61
N LYS A 198 -4.65 20.75 -0.70
CA LYS A 198 -3.53 20.42 -1.59
C LYS A 198 -2.56 21.59 -1.79
N LYS A 199 -3.04 22.83 -1.85
CA LYS A 199 -2.16 24.02 -1.90
C LYS A 199 -1.37 24.20 -0.61
N ARG A 200 -1.98 23.96 0.56
CA ARG A 200 -1.27 24.00 1.85
C ARG A 200 -0.16 22.96 1.96
N THR A 201 -0.29 21.80 1.32
CA THR A 201 0.80 20.80 1.26
C THR A 201 1.93 21.23 0.32
N GLY A 202 1.63 22.01 -0.72
CA GLY A 202 2.62 22.61 -1.62
C GLY A 202 3.47 23.69 -0.95
N ASP A 203 2.87 24.55 -0.14
CA ASP A 203 3.58 25.65 0.53
C ASP A 203 4.53 25.17 1.64
N VAL A 204 4.23 24.04 2.29
CA VAL A 204 5.10 23.42 3.31
C VAL A 204 6.30 22.70 2.66
N ASN A 205 6.13 22.13 1.47
CA ASN A 205 7.24 21.49 0.73
C ASN A 205 8.10 22.49 -0.05
N GLY A 206 7.57 23.66 -0.42
CA GLY A 206 8.32 24.71 -1.12
C GLY A 206 9.33 25.46 -0.23
N LYS A 207 9.11 25.52 1.09
CA LYS A 207 10.03 26.20 2.03
C LYS A 207 11.12 25.29 2.61
N ALA A 208 10.99 23.97 2.47
CA ALA A 208 12.00 23.00 2.89
C ALA A 208 13.17 22.87 1.89
N PHE A 209 13.03 23.35 0.65
CA PHE A 209 14.06 23.22 -0.40
C PHE A 209 14.92 24.47 -0.61
N SER A 210 14.65 25.59 0.09
CA SER A 210 15.39 26.85 -0.10
C SER A 210 16.43 27.17 0.97
N ILE A 211 16.73 26.25 1.89
CA ILE A 211 17.74 26.47 2.97
C ILE A 211 19.08 25.78 2.67
N ALA A 212 19.21 25.03 1.56
CA ALA A 212 20.43 24.32 1.23
C ALA A 212 20.91 24.59 -0.21
N SER A 213 21.21 25.86 -0.54
CA SER A 213 22.20 26.20 -1.58
C SER A 213 22.47 27.71 -1.58
N SER A 214 23.28 28.15 -0.63
CA SER A 214 23.96 29.44 -0.70
C SER A 214 25.22 29.28 0.13
N ASP A 215 26.27 28.80 -0.52
CA ASP A 215 27.67 29.01 -0.13
C ASP A 215 28.56 28.48 -1.26
N SER A 216 28.88 29.33 -2.22
CA SER A 216 30.08 29.22 -3.04
C SER A 216 30.41 30.60 -3.58
N GLN A 217 31.36 31.23 -2.87
CA GLN A 217 31.93 32.54 -3.13
C GLN A 217 32.46 32.66 -4.56
N SER A 218 32.15 33.82 -5.15
CA SER A 218 32.90 34.42 -6.24
C SER A 218 34.38 34.53 -5.86
N ILE A 219 35.25 33.96 -6.68
CA ILE A 219 36.64 34.39 -6.80
C ILE A 219 36.85 34.73 -8.27
N GLU A 220 36.79 36.02 -8.58
CA GLU A 220 37.35 36.58 -9.79
C GLU A 220 38.88 36.37 -9.75
N VAL A 221 39.41 35.59 -10.69
CA VAL A 221 40.84 35.62 -11.01
C VAL A 221 40.96 36.25 -12.38
N SER A 222 41.33 37.53 -12.37
CA SER A 222 41.84 38.23 -13.53
C SER A 222 43.16 37.59 -13.94
N ALA A 223 43.24 37.11 -15.17
CA ALA A 223 44.50 36.77 -15.84
C ALA A 223 44.55 37.51 -17.18
N GLU A 224 45.20 38.66 -17.13
CA GLU A 224 45.67 39.43 -18.28
C GLU A 224 46.72 38.58 -19.03
N ALA A 225 46.43 38.14 -20.26
CA ALA A 225 47.42 37.56 -21.16
C ALA A 225 47.53 38.43 -22.42
N LYS A 226 48.60 39.21 -22.44
CA LYS A 226 49.05 40.09 -23.52
C LYS A 226 49.85 39.29 -24.56
N PHE A 227 49.55 39.58 -25.83
CA PHE A 227 50.39 39.45 -27.04
C PHE A 227 50.85 38.06 -27.51
N SER A 228 50.52 37.70 -28.76
CA SER A 228 51.32 38.11 -29.93
C SER A 228 50.77 37.48 -31.22
N THR A 229 50.32 38.34 -32.13
CA THR A 229 50.10 38.03 -33.54
C THR A 229 51.46 37.77 -34.20
N VAL A 230 51.63 36.65 -34.88
CA VAL A 230 52.71 36.47 -35.87
C VAL A 230 52.09 35.89 -37.13
N GLU A 231 51.94 36.75 -38.13
CA GLU A 231 51.84 36.38 -39.54
C GLU A 231 53.12 35.65 -39.97
N THR A 232 52.99 34.58 -40.74
CA THR A 232 53.95 34.28 -41.80
C THR A 232 53.25 33.62 -42.98
N LYS A 233 53.66 34.10 -44.15
CA LYS A 233 53.27 33.76 -45.53
C LYS A 233 53.31 32.28 -45.86
#